data_AF-A0A139D6I4-F1
#
_entry.id   AF-A0A139D6I4-F1
#
_cell.length_a   1.000
_cell.length_b   1.000
_cell.length_c   1.000
_cell.angle_alpha   90.00
_cell.angle_beta   90.00
_cell.angle_gamma   90.00
#
_symmetry.space_group_name_H-M   'P 1'
#
loop_
_entity.id
_entity.type
_entity.pdbx_description
1 polymer ?
#
loop_
_entity_poly.entity_id
_entity_poly.type
_entity_poly.pdbx_seq_one_letter_code
_entity_poly.pdbx_strand_id
1 'polypeptide(L)'
;MNKKMKFIILAVAAVVFVYSLSSAAYFEPEEYRKSLLEIRDAERALNNLDKDLETAESDYRIIDNEAVESNLKELDNLYQELILAYQQRKDRRVRELEYTITNKSNDIRMKIIESKPAQLRAFWLDNGTFAKLNGRAGVQKLLDTAQKANFNLIFPETFYKGKAVIPDNELFNQDSQFSSWEGDPLQILIEEAKKRKIEVHPWVWVFNENTSGSPGRILTENPEWANKDKKGNIVSYHNSTWLSPAREDVKDFLQQRYLYLVKNYDIQGINLDYIRFPEEYRGSFGYDESTVEGFKKKYGMDPFKIKSSSSDFSLWNEYRESLVTEMVKEISEKLKNIDSELLISADVIPGRDEARYRALQNWSLWLEKDYLDFVVPMTYTENLFSELSRWIREDRKVLTDPLYPGISVFKLTSDQLIEQVKEVNKINPNGSSLFAAVHLTANDYHSLAQGVYSKQAVLPYNNKAASLKGIQKLILKRLNLIKEKDQIDNFSVIKIRGYLNKLAQVDSEIEVDFNRFIIENEINLLDNVKRVLKADFDYLSDVKKLY
;
A
#
# COMPACT_ATOMS: atom_id res chain seq x y z
N MET A 1 -26.23 15.89 -30.45
CA MET A 1 -25.84 16.87 -29.40
C MET A 1 -26.77 16.71 -28.21
N ASN A 2 -26.33 16.00 -27.17
CA ASN A 2 -27.19 15.55 -26.06
C ASN A 2 -27.39 16.68 -25.03
N LYS A 3 -28.65 17.09 -24.78
CA LYS A 3 -29.02 18.23 -23.92
C LYS A 3 -28.54 18.11 -22.46
N LYS A 4 -28.21 16.90 -21.97
CA LYS A 4 -27.65 16.68 -20.63
C LYS A 4 -26.26 17.31 -20.42
N MET A 5 -25.44 17.39 -21.48
CA MET A 5 -24.01 17.76 -21.33
C MET A 5 -23.76 19.28 -21.21
N LYS A 6 -24.68 20.12 -21.72
CA LYS A 6 -24.63 21.58 -21.51
C LYS A 6 -24.92 21.98 -20.06
N PHE A 7 -25.60 21.12 -19.29
CA PHE A 7 -25.97 21.41 -17.91
C PHE A 7 -24.78 21.32 -16.94
N ILE A 8 -23.79 20.47 -17.20
CA ILE A 8 -22.58 20.37 -16.36
C ILE A 8 -21.75 21.66 -16.45
N ILE A 9 -21.53 22.16 -17.67
CA ILE A 9 -20.83 23.44 -17.91
C ILE A 9 -21.61 24.61 -17.26
N LEU A 10 -22.95 24.60 -17.33
CA LEU A 10 -23.78 25.62 -16.70
C LEU A 10 -23.89 25.50 -15.18
N ALA A 11 -23.81 24.31 -14.61
CA ALA A 11 -23.85 24.10 -13.16
C ALA A 11 -22.51 24.51 -12.52
N VAL A 12 -21.37 24.11 -13.11
CA VAL A 12 -20.04 24.57 -12.70
C VAL A 12 -19.92 26.08 -12.87
N ALA A 13 -20.40 26.66 -13.99
CA ALA A 13 -20.38 28.11 -14.19
C ALA A 13 -21.38 28.89 -13.31
N ALA A 14 -22.53 28.31 -12.94
CA ALA A 14 -23.49 28.95 -12.04
C ALA A 14 -23.00 28.97 -10.58
N VAL A 15 -22.30 27.92 -10.15
CA VAL A 15 -21.57 27.92 -8.87
C VAL A 15 -20.42 28.94 -8.91
N VAL A 16 -19.74 29.14 -10.04
CA VAL A 16 -18.67 30.18 -10.09
C VAL A 16 -19.23 31.62 -10.10
N PHE A 17 -20.39 31.88 -10.70
CA PHE A 17 -20.90 33.26 -10.85
C PHE A 17 -21.65 33.83 -9.63
N VAL A 18 -22.17 32.99 -8.73
CA VAL A 18 -22.80 33.48 -7.48
C VAL A 18 -21.74 33.74 -6.39
N TYR A 19 -20.57 33.12 -6.49
CA TYR A 19 -19.54 33.14 -5.43
C TYR A 19 -18.43 34.19 -5.69
N SER A 20 -18.42 34.86 -6.85
CA SER A 20 -17.51 35.98 -7.12
C SER A 20 -17.96 37.32 -6.54
N LEU A 21 -19.16 37.41 -5.95
CA LEU A 21 -19.47 38.45 -4.96
C LEU A 21 -18.88 38.00 -3.63
N SER A 22 -17.55 38.11 -3.54
CA SER A 22 -16.79 37.89 -2.31
C SER A 22 -17.55 38.47 -1.12
N SER A 23 -17.61 37.74 -0.01
CA SER A 23 -18.07 38.19 1.31
C SER A 23 -17.70 39.65 1.67
N ALA A 24 -16.65 40.23 1.08
CA ALA A 24 -16.34 41.65 1.16
C ALA A 24 -17.46 42.63 0.69
N ALA A 25 -18.41 42.19 -0.16
CA ALA A 25 -19.50 43.04 -0.65
C ALA A 25 -20.71 43.10 0.31
N TYR A 26 -20.79 42.21 1.30
CA TYR A 26 -21.95 42.07 2.19
C TYR A 26 -21.71 42.51 3.64
N PHE A 27 -20.46 42.70 4.07
CA PHE A 27 -20.15 42.83 5.50
C PHE A 27 -19.42 44.13 5.81
N GLU A 28 -20.15 45.09 6.38
CA GLU A 28 -19.56 46.31 6.95
C GLU A 28 -18.65 45.94 8.15
N PRO A 29 -17.45 46.56 8.29
CA PRO A 29 -16.46 46.21 9.31
C PRO A 29 -16.94 46.23 10.76
N GLU A 30 -18.03 46.97 11.06
CA GLU A 30 -18.56 47.17 12.41
C GLU A 30 -19.51 46.03 12.87
N GLU A 31 -19.91 45.12 11.98
CA GLU A 31 -20.84 43.99 12.29
C GLU A 31 -20.18 42.59 12.22
N TYR A 32 -18.85 42.51 12.35
CA TYR A 32 -18.14 41.23 12.24
C TYR A 32 -18.54 40.24 13.35
N ARG A 33 -19.16 39.11 12.97
CA ARG A 33 -19.51 38.03 13.89
C ARG A 33 -18.62 36.81 13.65
N LYS A 34 -18.31 36.09 14.72
CA LYS A 34 -17.46 34.90 14.67
C LYS A 34 -17.89 33.91 13.57
N SER A 35 -19.21 33.74 13.41
CA SER A 35 -19.89 32.91 12.39
C SER A 35 -19.48 33.16 10.94
N LEU A 36 -18.83 34.29 10.64
CA LEU A 36 -18.28 34.57 9.31
C LEU A 36 -17.06 33.69 9.00
N LEU A 37 -16.31 33.24 10.01
CA LEU A 37 -15.22 32.28 9.82
C LEU A 37 -15.76 30.93 9.34
N GLU A 38 -16.88 30.48 9.90
CA GLU A 38 -17.56 29.26 9.48
C GLU A 38 -18.07 29.36 8.02
N ILE A 39 -18.56 30.53 7.58
CA ILE A 39 -18.89 30.72 6.17
C ILE A 39 -17.64 30.57 5.29
N ARG A 40 -16.50 31.13 5.70
CA ARG A 40 -15.24 31.03 4.94
C ARG A 40 -14.71 29.61 4.88
N ASP A 41 -14.95 28.80 5.91
CA ASP A 41 -14.57 27.39 5.91
C ASP A 41 -15.46 26.57 4.96
N ALA A 42 -16.78 26.82 4.94
CA ALA A 42 -17.70 26.25 3.95
C ALA A 42 -17.30 26.64 2.51
N GLU A 43 -17.01 27.93 2.25
CA GLU A 43 -16.54 28.40 0.96
C GLU A 43 -15.23 27.73 0.53
N ARG A 44 -14.30 27.51 1.48
CA ARG A 44 -13.05 26.79 1.18
C ARG A 44 -13.32 25.35 0.79
N ALA A 45 -14.23 24.66 1.49
CA ALA A 45 -14.62 23.29 1.17
C ALA A 45 -15.25 23.19 -0.23
N LEU A 46 -16.15 24.12 -0.58
CA LEU A 46 -16.78 24.20 -1.91
C LEU A 46 -15.75 24.50 -3.00
N ASN A 47 -14.86 25.49 -2.80
CA ASN A 47 -13.79 25.80 -3.75
C ASN A 47 -12.83 24.62 -3.99
N ASN A 48 -12.56 23.82 -2.96
CA ASN A 48 -11.74 22.62 -3.11
C ASN A 48 -12.48 21.53 -3.89
N LEU A 49 -13.78 21.34 -3.64
CA LEU A 49 -14.62 20.43 -4.39
C LEU A 49 -14.69 20.83 -5.87
N ASP A 50 -14.86 22.12 -6.19
CA ASP A 50 -14.92 22.61 -7.57
C ASP A 50 -13.63 22.30 -8.33
N LYS A 51 -12.46 22.53 -7.73
CA LYS A 51 -11.16 22.15 -8.32
C LYS A 51 -11.05 20.65 -8.57
N ASP A 52 -11.52 19.82 -7.64
CA ASP A 52 -11.49 18.37 -7.78
C ASP A 52 -12.46 17.90 -8.88
N LEU A 53 -13.61 18.56 -9.06
CA LEU A 53 -14.56 18.32 -10.14
C LEU A 53 -14.00 18.73 -11.51
N GLU A 54 -13.39 19.91 -11.63
CA GLU A 54 -12.69 20.34 -12.85
C GLU A 54 -11.59 19.35 -13.24
N THR A 55 -10.82 18.88 -12.25
CA THR A 55 -9.79 17.86 -12.46
C THR A 55 -10.42 16.54 -12.90
N ALA A 56 -11.48 16.07 -12.24
CA ALA A 56 -12.19 14.85 -12.60
C ALA A 56 -12.75 14.92 -14.03
N GLU A 57 -13.24 16.10 -14.43
CA GLU A 57 -13.73 16.35 -15.76
C GLU A 57 -12.62 16.30 -16.83
N SER A 58 -11.51 17.00 -16.58
CA SER A 58 -10.33 17.05 -17.45
C SER A 58 -9.64 15.69 -17.59
N ASP A 59 -9.69 14.89 -16.54
CA ASP A 59 -9.17 13.52 -16.50
C ASP A 59 -10.15 12.48 -17.09
N TYR A 60 -11.36 12.87 -17.47
CA TYR A 60 -12.42 11.96 -17.92
C TYR A 60 -12.69 10.82 -16.92
N ARG A 61 -12.71 11.13 -15.62
CA ARG A 61 -12.92 10.12 -14.57
C ARG A 61 -14.30 9.48 -14.69
N ILE A 62 -14.37 8.17 -14.47
CA ILE A 62 -15.58 7.36 -14.53
C ILE A 62 -16.32 7.48 -13.19
N ILE A 63 -17.14 8.53 -13.08
CA ILE A 63 -17.92 8.88 -11.89
C ILE A 63 -19.43 8.70 -12.11
N ASP A 64 -20.21 8.65 -11.02
CA ASP A 64 -21.68 8.66 -11.08
C ASP A 64 -22.19 10.10 -11.21
N ASN A 65 -22.32 10.58 -12.45
CA ASN A 65 -22.72 11.97 -12.72
C ASN A 65 -24.10 12.31 -12.15
N GLU A 66 -25.07 11.40 -12.19
CA GLU A 66 -26.43 11.70 -11.71
C GLU A 66 -26.43 11.86 -10.17
N ALA A 67 -25.71 11.00 -9.46
CA ALA A 67 -25.53 11.13 -8.02
C ALA A 67 -24.76 12.41 -7.65
N VAL A 68 -23.69 12.75 -8.39
CA VAL A 68 -22.90 13.97 -8.13
C VAL A 68 -23.74 15.22 -8.38
N GLU A 69 -24.46 15.31 -9.50
CA GLU A 69 -25.34 16.45 -9.83
C GLU A 69 -26.42 16.68 -8.77
N SER A 70 -27.06 15.61 -8.30
CA SER A 70 -28.08 15.71 -7.24
C SER A 70 -27.47 16.25 -5.94
N ASN A 71 -26.26 15.79 -5.58
CA ASN A 71 -25.59 16.22 -4.37
C ASN A 71 -25.11 17.68 -4.43
N LEU A 72 -24.68 18.15 -5.61
CA LEU A 72 -24.28 19.54 -5.82
C LEU A 72 -25.45 20.52 -5.71
N LYS A 73 -26.63 20.16 -6.23
CA LYS A 73 -27.86 20.98 -6.05
C LYS A 73 -28.24 21.14 -4.59
N GLU A 74 -28.09 20.07 -3.82
CA GLU A 74 -28.34 20.12 -2.38
C GLU A 74 -27.31 20.98 -1.64
N LEU A 75 -26.03 20.93 -2.03
CA LEU A 75 -25.00 21.81 -1.48
C LEU A 75 -25.30 23.28 -1.75
N ASP A 76 -25.75 23.62 -2.96
CA ASP A 76 -26.15 24.99 -3.29
C ASP A 76 -27.29 25.46 -2.38
N ASN A 77 -28.35 24.65 -2.20
CA ASN A 77 -29.44 24.96 -1.28
C ASN A 77 -28.96 25.17 0.16
N LEU A 78 -28.08 24.29 0.67
CA LEU A 78 -27.50 24.40 2.01
C LEU A 78 -26.67 25.68 2.17
N TYR A 79 -25.92 26.07 1.15
CA TYR A 79 -25.15 27.31 1.17
C TYR A 79 -26.07 28.55 1.14
N GLN A 80 -27.14 28.55 0.35
CA GLN A 80 -28.15 29.62 0.40
C GLN A 80 -28.80 29.73 1.79
N GLU A 81 -29.12 28.59 2.43
CA GLU A 81 -29.60 28.56 3.82
C GLU A 81 -28.57 29.11 4.81
N LEU A 82 -27.28 28.84 4.61
CA LEU A 82 -26.18 29.30 5.45
C LEU A 82 -26.09 30.83 5.43
N ILE A 83 -26.11 31.42 4.23
CA ILE A 83 -26.09 32.87 4.04
C ILE A 83 -27.33 33.51 4.67
N LEU A 84 -28.52 32.93 4.46
CA LEU A 84 -29.75 33.43 5.06
C LEU A 84 -29.73 33.34 6.60
N ALA A 85 -29.22 32.25 7.16
CA ALA A 85 -29.06 32.08 8.60
C ALA A 85 -28.11 33.13 9.19
N TYR A 86 -27.01 33.44 8.48
CA TYR A 86 -26.11 34.52 8.87
C TYR A 86 -26.86 35.86 8.85
N GLN A 87 -27.52 36.23 7.76
CA GLN A 87 -28.29 37.48 7.67
C GLN A 87 -29.35 37.62 8.78
N GLN A 88 -29.99 36.52 9.16
CA GLN A 88 -30.98 36.47 10.25
C GLN A 88 -30.36 36.39 11.66
N ARG A 89 -29.05 36.55 11.78
CA ARG A 89 -28.26 36.46 13.01
C ARG A 89 -28.38 35.12 13.77
N LYS A 90 -28.64 34.02 13.07
CA LYS A 90 -28.79 32.66 13.63
C LYS A 90 -27.47 31.90 13.66
N ASP A 91 -26.52 32.34 14.47
CA ASP A 91 -25.13 31.84 14.45
C ASP A 91 -24.96 30.35 14.74
N ARG A 92 -25.81 29.79 15.59
CA ARG A 92 -25.81 28.33 15.81
C ARG A 92 -26.16 27.56 14.53
N ARG A 93 -27.15 28.04 13.77
CA ARG A 93 -27.57 27.42 12.51
C ARG A 93 -26.49 27.55 11.44
N VAL A 94 -25.76 28.68 11.41
CA VAL A 94 -24.58 28.84 10.53
C VAL A 94 -23.55 27.73 10.79
N ARG A 95 -23.18 27.49 12.05
CA ARG A 95 -22.24 26.42 12.40
C ARG A 95 -22.73 25.02 12.01
N GLU A 96 -24.00 24.73 12.22
CA GLU A 96 -24.59 23.44 11.85
C GLU A 96 -24.60 23.23 10.32
N LEU A 97 -24.89 24.29 9.57
CA LEU A 97 -24.90 24.26 8.11
C LEU A 97 -23.49 24.18 7.52
N GLU A 98 -22.51 24.93 8.05
CA GLU A 98 -21.10 24.82 7.66
C GLU A 98 -20.62 23.38 7.80
N TYR A 99 -20.80 22.77 8.97
CA TYR A 99 -20.38 21.39 9.22
C TYR A 99 -21.03 20.42 8.22
N THR A 100 -22.30 20.64 7.89
CA THR A 100 -23.02 19.83 6.90
C THR A 100 -22.45 20.02 5.50
N ILE A 101 -22.20 21.26 5.08
CA ILE A 101 -21.63 21.60 3.77
C ILE A 101 -20.23 21.00 3.63
N THR A 102 -19.38 21.16 4.64
CA THR A 102 -17.99 20.67 4.62
C THR A 102 -17.96 19.14 4.50
N ASN A 103 -18.72 18.42 5.33
CA ASN A 103 -18.78 16.96 5.25
C ASN A 103 -19.34 16.47 3.92
N LYS A 104 -20.45 17.06 3.45
CA LYS A 104 -21.06 16.68 2.18
C LYS A 104 -20.16 16.99 0.99
N SER A 105 -19.38 18.07 1.05
CA SER A 105 -18.36 18.38 0.06
C SER A 105 -17.29 17.30 0.03
N ASN A 106 -16.78 16.88 1.19
CA ASN A 106 -15.81 15.79 1.29
C ASN A 106 -16.37 14.44 0.79
N ASP A 107 -17.64 14.13 1.08
CA ASP A 107 -18.30 12.92 0.56
C ASP A 107 -18.36 12.90 -0.97
N ILE A 108 -18.66 14.04 -1.60
CA ILE A 108 -18.64 14.15 -3.07
C ILE A 108 -17.20 14.01 -3.59
N ARG A 109 -16.23 14.65 -2.93
CA ARG A 109 -14.80 14.53 -3.28
C ARG A 109 -14.34 13.08 -3.27
N MET A 110 -14.81 12.25 -2.33
CA MET A 110 -14.53 10.81 -2.33
C MET A 110 -15.16 10.09 -3.53
N LYS A 111 -16.43 10.38 -3.83
CA LYS A 111 -17.18 9.74 -4.94
C LYS A 111 -16.62 10.02 -6.33
N ILE A 112 -15.81 11.07 -6.49
CA ILE A 112 -15.17 11.43 -7.77
C ILE A 112 -13.74 10.88 -7.91
N ILE A 113 -13.28 10.05 -6.98
CA ILE A 113 -12.03 9.31 -7.06
C ILE A 113 -12.27 7.96 -7.74
N GLU A 114 -11.45 7.62 -8.73
CA GLU A 114 -11.56 6.33 -9.42
C GLU A 114 -10.85 5.21 -8.63
N SER A 115 -11.60 4.15 -8.36
CA SER A 115 -11.06 2.92 -7.79
C SER A 115 -10.48 2.00 -8.88
N LYS A 116 -9.31 1.41 -8.61
CA LYS A 116 -8.59 0.52 -9.53
C LYS A 116 -9.20 -0.89 -9.54
N PRO A 117 -9.50 -1.49 -10.72
CA PRO A 117 -10.15 -2.80 -10.81
C PRO A 117 -9.22 -4.00 -10.51
N ALA A 118 -7.92 -3.85 -10.68
CA ALA A 118 -6.91 -4.86 -10.37
C ALA A 118 -5.84 -4.24 -9.46
N GLN A 119 -5.90 -4.55 -8.17
CA GLN A 119 -5.10 -3.89 -7.16
C GLN A 119 -4.99 -4.73 -5.89
N LEU A 120 -3.77 -4.89 -5.36
CA LEU A 120 -3.56 -5.40 -4.01
C LEU A 120 -3.84 -4.31 -2.98
N ARG A 121 -4.68 -4.64 -2.01
CA ARG A 121 -5.12 -3.76 -0.94
C ARG A 121 -4.99 -4.52 0.36
N ALA A 122 -3.86 -4.29 1.02
CA ALA A 122 -3.51 -5.03 2.23
C ALA A 122 -3.39 -4.13 3.45
N PHE A 123 -3.40 -4.75 4.62
CA PHE A 123 -2.94 -4.14 5.86
C PHE A 123 -2.24 -5.19 6.73
N TRP A 124 -1.29 -4.73 7.55
CA TRP A 124 -0.69 -5.58 8.58
C TRP A 124 -1.59 -5.61 9.81
N LEU A 125 -1.86 -6.81 10.31
CA LEU A 125 -2.59 -7.04 11.55
C LEU A 125 -1.56 -7.35 12.65
N ASP A 126 -1.22 -6.32 13.43
CA ASP A 126 -0.28 -6.43 14.54
C ASP A 126 -0.82 -7.38 15.63
N ASN A 127 0.09 -8.06 16.33
CA ASN A 127 -0.26 -9.07 17.33
C ASN A 127 -1.17 -8.52 18.46
N GLY A 128 -0.99 -7.25 18.83
CA GLY A 128 -1.75 -6.62 19.90
C GLY A 128 -3.21 -6.36 19.50
N THR A 129 -3.45 -5.87 18.29
CA THR A 129 -4.79 -5.74 17.72
C THR A 129 -5.41 -7.11 17.50
N PHE A 130 -4.64 -8.08 16.98
CA PHE A 130 -5.14 -9.43 16.76
C PHE A 130 -5.63 -10.04 18.07
N ALA A 131 -4.84 -10.03 19.15
CA ALA A 131 -5.24 -10.56 20.45
C ALA A 131 -6.54 -9.92 20.98
N LYS A 132 -6.70 -8.60 20.81
CA LYS A 132 -7.90 -7.84 21.23
C LYS A 132 -9.18 -8.20 20.47
N LEU A 133 -9.09 -8.89 19.33
CA LEU A 133 -10.27 -9.42 18.64
C LEU A 133 -10.99 -10.48 19.49
N ASN A 134 -10.26 -11.14 20.41
CA ASN A 134 -10.80 -12.05 21.42
C ASN A 134 -11.75 -13.11 20.84
N GLY A 135 -11.30 -13.81 19.80
CA GLY A 135 -12.01 -14.93 19.18
C GLY A 135 -12.75 -14.59 17.89
N ARG A 136 -13.50 -15.58 17.40
CA ARG A 136 -14.13 -15.57 16.06
C ARG A 136 -15.04 -14.38 15.81
N ALA A 137 -15.81 -13.93 16.80
CA ALA A 137 -16.73 -12.80 16.62
C ALA A 137 -16.00 -11.47 16.34
N GLY A 138 -14.88 -11.21 17.02
CA GLY A 138 -14.08 -10.02 16.75
C GLY A 138 -13.36 -10.11 15.41
N VAL A 139 -12.86 -11.29 15.03
CA VAL A 139 -12.30 -11.57 13.70
C VAL A 139 -13.33 -11.28 12.61
N GLN A 140 -14.57 -11.78 12.76
CA GLN A 140 -15.67 -11.50 11.83
C GLN A 140 -15.94 -10.01 11.69
N LYS A 141 -15.99 -9.28 12.81
CA LYS A 141 -16.23 -7.83 12.79
C LYS A 141 -15.11 -7.05 12.09
N LEU A 142 -13.85 -7.40 12.34
CA LEU A 142 -12.71 -6.80 11.63
C LEU A 142 -12.82 -7.07 10.13
N LEU A 143 -13.03 -8.33 9.74
CA LEU A 143 -13.08 -8.73 8.34
C LEU A 143 -14.31 -8.18 7.60
N ASP A 144 -15.45 -8.02 8.26
CA ASP A 144 -16.62 -7.34 7.68
C ASP A 144 -16.30 -5.87 7.39
N THR A 145 -15.55 -5.22 8.27
CA THR A 145 -15.12 -3.84 8.09
C THR A 145 -14.10 -3.74 6.95
N ALA A 146 -13.12 -4.65 6.91
CA ALA A 146 -12.13 -4.74 5.84
C ALA A 146 -12.78 -5.03 4.47
N GLN A 147 -13.74 -5.96 4.41
CA GLN A 147 -14.47 -6.29 3.19
C GLN A 147 -15.31 -5.11 2.69
N LYS A 148 -15.98 -4.38 3.58
CA LYS A 148 -16.72 -3.15 3.21
C LYS A 148 -15.79 -2.07 2.62
N ALA A 149 -14.55 -2.00 3.09
CA ALA A 149 -13.51 -1.15 2.53
C ALA A 149 -12.74 -1.79 1.35
N ASN A 150 -13.20 -2.94 0.86
CA ASN A 150 -12.63 -3.67 -0.28
C ASN A 150 -11.14 -3.99 -0.15
N PHE A 151 -10.66 -4.28 1.07
CA PHE A 151 -9.38 -4.97 1.27
C PHE A 151 -9.47 -6.41 0.75
N ASN A 152 -8.35 -6.95 0.28
CA ASN A 152 -8.28 -8.30 -0.28
C ASN A 152 -7.11 -9.13 0.25
N LEU A 153 -6.26 -8.58 1.14
CA LEU A 153 -5.19 -9.31 1.77
C LEU A 153 -4.90 -8.79 3.20
N ILE A 154 -4.51 -9.69 4.11
CA ILE A 154 -4.05 -9.34 5.46
C ILE A 154 -2.72 -10.03 5.75
N PHE A 155 -1.79 -9.28 6.36
CA PHE A 155 -0.54 -9.81 6.91
C PHE A 155 -0.65 -9.92 8.44
N PRO A 156 -1.16 -11.03 9.02
CA PRO A 156 -1.22 -11.20 10.46
C PRO A 156 0.15 -11.53 11.03
N GLU A 157 0.61 -10.75 12.02
CA GLU A 157 1.85 -11.01 12.75
C GLU A 157 1.73 -12.34 13.50
N THR A 158 2.31 -13.39 12.94
CA THR A 158 2.04 -14.78 13.34
C THR A 158 3.15 -15.36 14.18
N PHE A 159 4.41 -15.07 13.85
CA PHE A 159 5.59 -15.47 14.62
C PHE A 159 6.50 -14.26 14.85
N TYR A 160 6.69 -13.92 16.12
CA TYR A 160 7.41 -12.72 16.53
C TYR A 160 8.03 -12.96 17.91
N LYS A 161 9.24 -12.45 18.14
CA LYS A 161 9.91 -12.49 19.45
C LYS A 161 10.01 -13.88 20.12
N GLY A 162 10.11 -14.94 19.32
CA GLY A 162 10.09 -16.34 19.80
C GLY A 162 8.74 -16.83 20.33
N LYS A 163 7.67 -16.09 20.07
CA LYS A 163 6.28 -16.44 20.36
C LYS A 163 5.46 -16.50 19.07
N ALA A 164 4.24 -17.02 19.17
CA ALA A 164 3.28 -17.03 18.07
C ALA A 164 1.84 -16.78 18.51
N VAL A 165 0.98 -16.46 17.55
CA VAL A 165 -0.46 -16.35 17.78
C VAL A 165 -1.14 -17.72 17.88
N ILE A 166 -0.54 -18.74 17.25
CA ILE A 166 -1.10 -20.09 17.17
C ILE A 166 -0.89 -20.87 18.47
N PRO A 167 -1.70 -21.91 18.76
CA PRO A 167 -1.56 -22.74 19.96
C PRO A 167 -0.18 -23.41 20.08
N ASP A 168 0.21 -23.68 21.33
CA ASP A 168 1.44 -24.39 21.65
C ASP A 168 1.57 -25.71 20.88
N ASN A 169 2.78 -25.96 20.38
CA ASN A 169 3.18 -27.24 19.80
C ASN A 169 4.71 -27.40 19.91
N GLU A 170 5.26 -28.44 19.28
CA GLU A 170 6.71 -28.72 19.35
C GLU A 170 7.59 -27.57 18.83
N LEU A 171 7.07 -26.73 17.93
CA LEU A 171 7.80 -25.62 17.32
C LEU A 171 7.38 -24.25 17.87
N PHE A 172 6.16 -24.09 18.37
CA PHE A 172 5.62 -22.78 18.74
C PHE A 172 5.24 -22.69 20.20
N ASN A 173 5.45 -21.49 20.73
CA ASN A 173 4.99 -21.10 22.05
C ASN A 173 4.00 -19.95 21.87
N GLN A 174 2.76 -20.15 22.26
CA GLN A 174 1.70 -19.18 22.10
C GLN A 174 1.97 -17.97 23.00
N ASP A 175 1.73 -16.77 22.48
CA ASP A 175 1.73 -15.58 23.29
C ASP A 175 0.55 -15.61 24.26
N SER A 176 0.80 -15.29 25.53
CA SER A 176 -0.20 -15.35 26.60
C SER A 176 -1.37 -14.40 26.36
N GLN A 177 -1.23 -13.40 25.49
CA GLN A 177 -2.34 -12.55 25.05
C GLN A 177 -3.45 -13.33 24.30
N PHE A 178 -3.15 -14.51 23.78
CA PHE A 178 -4.10 -15.40 23.11
C PHE A 178 -4.59 -16.56 24.00
N SER A 179 -4.14 -16.64 25.25
CA SER A 179 -4.46 -17.78 26.15
C SER A 179 -5.95 -17.95 26.46
N SER A 180 -6.76 -16.90 26.30
CA SER A 180 -8.23 -16.95 26.46
C SER A 180 -8.99 -17.24 25.17
N TRP A 181 -8.30 -17.46 24.04
CA TRP A 181 -8.96 -17.72 22.77
C TRP A 181 -9.52 -19.15 22.73
N GLU A 182 -10.79 -19.26 22.35
CA GLU A 182 -11.37 -20.55 22.01
C GLU A 182 -10.98 -20.92 20.58
N GLY A 183 -10.07 -21.89 20.46
CA GLY A 183 -9.55 -22.39 19.19
C GLY A 183 -8.31 -21.63 18.69
N ASP A 184 -7.75 -22.10 17.58
CA ASP A 184 -6.56 -21.52 16.96
C ASP A 184 -6.86 -20.16 16.32
N PRO A 185 -6.23 -19.05 16.78
CA PRO A 185 -6.49 -17.71 16.25
C PRO A 185 -6.21 -17.56 14.74
N LEU A 186 -5.13 -18.16 14.23
CA LEU A 186 -4.78 -18.07 12.82
C LEU A 186 -5.75 -18.88 11.96
N GLN A 187 -6.10 -20.09 12.39
CA GLN A 187 -7.09 -20.91 11.68
C GLN A 187 -8.45 -20.20 11.59
N ILE A 188 -8.90 -19.58 12.69
CA ILE A 188 -10.14 -18.79 12.71
C ILE A 188 -10.06 -17.61 11.72
N LEU A 189 -8.94 -16.90 11.68
CA LEU A 189 -8.73 -15.79 10.75
C LEU A 189 -8.81 -16.27 9.29
N ILE A 190 -8.12 -17.36 8.94
CA ILE A 190 -8.11 -17.94 7.59
C ILE A 190 -9.52 -18.33 7.15
N GLU A 191 -10.25 -19.08 7.98
CA GLU A 191 -11.61 -19.54 7.66
C GLU A 191 -12.58 -18.38 7.44
N GLU A 192 -12.51 -17.34 8.27
CA GLU A 192 -13.38 -16.18 8.15
C GLU A 192 -12.98 -15.25 7.00
N ALA A 193 -11.69 -15.15 6.69
CA ALA A 193 -11.16 -14.37 5.58
C ALA A 193 -11.53 -15.00 4.24
N LYS A 194 -11.46 -16.34 4.13
CA LYS A 194 -11.87 -17.12 2.95
C LYS A 194 -13.33 -16.86 2.55
N LYS A 195 -14.24 -16.78 3.53
CA LYS A 195 -15.67 -16.43 3.29
C LYS A 195 -15.85 -15.06 2.62
N ARG A 196 -14.87 -14.16 2.78
CA ARG A 196 -14.88 -12.79 2.30
C ARG A 196 -13.95 -12.55 1.12
N LYS A 197 -13.25 -13.61 0.65
CA LYS A 197 -12.23 -13.56 -0.41
C LYS A 197 -11.07 -12.61 -0.06
N ILE A 198 -10.64 -12.67 1.19
CA ILE A 198 -9.46 -11.97 1.70
C ILE A 198 -8.39 -13.03 1.90
N GLU A 199 -7.24 -12.86 1.28
CA GLU A 199 -6.09 -13.74 1.47
C GLU A 199 -5.40 -13.47 2.81
N VAL A 200 -4.81 -14.50 3.39
CA VAL A 200 -4.07 -14.41 4.65
C VAL A 200 -2.64 -14.87 4.41
N HIS A 201 -1.70 -13.96 4.60
CA HIS A 201 -0.27 -14.20 4.40
C HIS A 201 0.46 -14.01 5.74
N PRO A 202 0.70 -15.07 6.53
CA PRO A 202 1.36 -14.95 7.83
C PRO A 202 2.65 -14.13 7.78
N TRP A 203 2.67 -13.05 8.56
CA TRP A 203 3.84 -12.21 8.76
C TRP A 203 4.73 -12.83 9.86
N VAL A 204 5.97 -13.15 9.51
CA VAL A 204 6.91 -13.88 10.37
C VAL A 204 8.24 -13.15 10.48
N TRP A 205 8.77 -13.07 11.71
CA TRP A 205 10.08 -12.50 11.99
C TRP A 205 11.17 -13.52 11.69
N VAL A 206 12.22 -13.09 10.97
CA VAL A 206 13.37 -13.93 10.65
C VAL A 206 14.52 -13.74 11.63
N PHE A 207 15.33 -12.68 11.51
CA PHE A 207 16.53 -12.55 12.32
C PHE A 207 16.38 -11.63 13.53
N ASN A 208 15.40 -10.74 13.58
CA ASN A 208 15.13 -9.97 14.81
C ASN A 208 14.51 -10.91 15.85
N GLU A 209 15.07 -10.90 17.03
CA GLU A 209 14.69 -11.81 18.11
C GLU A 209 13.89 -11.13 19.20
N ASN A 210 14.16 -9.87 19.50
CA ASN A 210 13.42 -9.12 20.50
C ASN A 210 13.66 -7.61 20.32
N THR A 211 12.79 -6.79 20.92
CA THR A 211 12.84 -5.32 20.84
C THR A 211 12.73 -4.65 22.22
N SER A 212 13.08 -5.36 23.30
CA SER A 212 12.96 -4.86 24.69
C SER A 212 14.28 -4.41 25.32
N GLY A 213 15.36 -4.32 24.55
CA GLY A 213 16.69 -3.93 25.03
C GLY A 213 17.48 -5.03 25.70
N SER A 214 16.98 -6.27 25.64
CA SER A 214 17.62 -7.46 26.20
C SER A 214 17.26 -8.70 25.38
N PRO A 215 18.05 -9.78 25.46
CA PRO A 215 17.67 -11.09 24.91
C PRO A 215 16.24 -11.46 25.26
N GLY A 216 15.48 -11.89 24.25
CA GLY A 216 14.23 -12.60 24.45
C GLY A 216 14.49 -14.06 24.81
N ARG A 217 13.46 -14.88 24.65
CA ARG A 217 13.51 -16.29 25.04
C ARG A 217 14.53 -17.08 24.22
N ILE A 218 14.60 -16.87 22.90
CA ILE A 218 15.44 -17.68 22.00
C ILE A 218 16.91 -17.50 22.40
N LEU A 219 17.35 -16.26 22.60
CA LEU A 219 18.73 -15.95 22.97
C LEU A 219 19.04 -16.17 24.45
N THR A 220 18.03 -16.27 25.31
CA THR A 220 18.23 -16.70 26.71
C THR A 220 18.53 -18.20 26.76
N GLU A 221 17.86 -19.00 25.92
CA GLU A 221 18.05 -20.44 25.83
C GLU A 221 19.29 -20.81 25.00
N ASN A 222 19.61 -20.03 23.96
CA ASN A 222 20.70 -20.27 23.01
C ASN A 222 21.56 -19.00 22.83
N PRO A 223 22.34 -18.57 23.85
CA PRO A 223 23.08 -17.31 23.82
C PRO A 223 24.16 -17.24 22.72
N GLU A 224 24.65 -18.38 22.25
CA GLU A 224 25.60 -18.51 21.15
C GLU A 224 24.98 -18.21 19.78
N TRP A 225 23.65 -18.16 19.68
CA TRP A 225 22.94 -17.77 18.44
C TRP A 225 22.94 -16.27 18.19
N ALA A 226 23.35 -15.47 19.17
CA ALA A 226 23.28 -14.01 19.06
C ALA A 226 24.24 -13.45 18.01
N ASN A 227 23.71 -12.59 17.16
CA ASN A 227 24.49 -11.69 16.32
C ASN A 227 25.20 -10.66 17.22
N LYS A 228 26.48 -10.40 16.95
CA LYS A 228 27.33 -9.57 17.82
C LYS A 228 27.96 -8.40 17.07
N ASP A 229 28.14 -7.30 17.78
CA ASP A 229 28.99 -6.19 17.33
C ASP A 229 30.49 -6.50 17.53
N LYS A 230 31.37 -5.60 17.09
CA LYS A 230 32.84 -5.75 17.26
C LYS A 230 33.31 -5.89 18.72
N LYS A 231 32.51 -5.43 19.69
CA LYS A 231 32.82 -5.49 21.12
C LYS A 231 32.21 -6.73 21.79
N GLY A 232 31.42 -7.52 21.05
CA GLY A 232 30.71 -8.69 21.56
C GLY A 232 29.33 -8.38 22.13
N ASN A 233 28.81 -7.16 21.99
CA ASN A 233 27.46 -6.81 22.43
C ASN A 233 26.41 -7.36 21.47
N ILE A 234 25.24 -7.71 22.00
CA ILE A 234 24.13 -8.34 21.25
C ILE A 234 22.92 -7.43 21.07
N VAL A 235 22.89 -6.29 21.76
CA VAL A 235 21.81 -5.29 21.65
C VAL A 235 22.22 -4.25 20.62
N SER A 236 21.42 -4.11 19.57
CA SER A 236 21.60 -3.13 18.50
C SER A 236 20.92 -1.81 18.80
N TYR A 237 21.16 -0.83 17.91
CA TYR A 237 20.29 0.33 17.79
C TYR A 237 18.80 -0.06 17.76
N HIS A 238 17.95 0.76 18.37
CA HIS A 238 16.53 0.49 18.66
C HIS A 238 16.22 -0.63 19.68
N ASN A 239 17.12 -0.88 20.64
CA ASN A 239 16.88 -1.82 21.74
C ASN A 239 16.51 -3.24 21.24
N SER A 240 17.10 -3.66 20.13
CA SER A 240 16.78 -4.96 19.51
C SER A 240 17.90 -5.98 19.66
N THR A 241 17.55 -7.25 19.75
CA THR A 241 18.48 -8.38 19.70
C THR A 241 18.21 -9.19 18.44
N TRP A 242 19.25 -9.83 17.90
CA TRP A 242 19.17 -10.49 16.61
C TRP A 242 19.89 -11.83 16.61
N LEU A 243 19.35 -12.78 15.87
CA LEU A 243 19.97 -14.09 15.62
C LEU A 243 21.04 -13.96 14.52
N SER A 244 22.08 -14.78 14.58
CA SER A 244 23.15 -14.82 13.59
C SER A 244 22.69 -15.52 12.31
N PRO A 245 22.73 -14.85 11.13
CA PRO A 245 22.42 -15.48 9.84
C PRO A 245 23.43 -16.54 9.38
N ALA A 246 24.63 -16.60 10.00
CA ALA A 246 25.69 -17.54 9.63
C ALA A 246 25.51 -18.94 10.25
N ARG A 247 24.50 -19.12 11.09
CA ARG A 247 24.31 -20.32 11.88
C ARG A 247 23.23 -21.21 11.27
N GLU A 248 23.61 -22.45 10.97
CA GLU A 248 22.69 -23.44 10.39
C GLU A 248 21.58 -23.85 11.37
N ASP A 249 21.86 -23.93 12.67
CA ASP A 249 20.83 -24.23 13.68
C ASP A 249 19.79 -23.09 13.83
N VAL A 250 20.22 -21.83 13.68
CA VAL A 250 19.30 -20.68 13.58
C VAL A 250 18.43 -20.77 12.33
N LYS A 251 19.04 -21.04 11.16
CA LYS A 251 18.29 -21.20 9.91
C LYS A 251 17.28 -22.33 10.03
N ASP A 252 17.69 -23.51 10.49
CA ASP A 252 16.81 -24.67 10.68
C ASP A 252 15.68 -24.38 11.67
N PHE A 253 15.98 -23.72 12.78
CA PHE A 253 14.97 -23.31 13.76
C PHE A 253 13.88 -22.44 13.13
N LEU A 254 14.26 -21.42 12.34
CA LEU A 254 13.30 -20.51 11.70
C LEU A 254 12.55 -21.22 10.56
N GLN A 255 13.26 -21.94 9.70
CA GLN A 255 12.70 -22.61 8.54
C GLN A 255 11.66 -23.65 8.95
N GLN A 256 11.92 -24.48 9.97
CA GLN A 256 10.95 -25.49 10.44
C GLN A 256 9.61 -24.89 10.83
N ARG A 257 9.61 -23.71 11.45
CA ARG A 257 8.39 -22.97 11.82
C ARG A 257 7.60 -22.52 10.61
N TYR A 258 8.28 -21.98 9.60
CA TYR A 258 7.60 -21.52 8.38
C TYR A 258 7.06 -22.69 7.55
N LEU A 259 7.82 -23.79 7.46
CA LEU A 259 7.35 -25.03 6.83
C LEU A 259 6.14 -25.60 7.58
N TYR A 260 6.10 -25.50 8.91
CA TYR A 260 4.93 -25.89 9.68
C TYR A 260 3.70 -25.06 9.31
N LEU A 261 3.83 -23.74 9.20
CA LEU A 261 2.71 -22.88 8.83
C LEU A 261 2.13 -23.28 7.46
N VAL A 262 2.99 -23.48 6.45
CA VAL A 262 2.54 -23.87 5.10
C VAL A 262 1.92 -25.27 5.07
N LYS A 263 2.42 -26.22 5.88
CA LYS A 263 1.87 -27.59 5.90
C LYS A 263 0.53 -27.71 6.62
N ASN A 264 0.25 -26.84 7.58
CA ASN A 264 -0.87 -27.02 8.51
C ASN A 264 -1.99 -26.00 8.33
N TYR A 265 -1.80 -24.94 7.55
CA TYR A 265 -2.79 -23.90 7.31
C TYR A 265 -3.03 -23.66 5.82
N ASP A 266 -4.29 -23.41 5.44
CA ASP A 266 -4.72 -23.07 4.07
C ASP A 266 -4.41 -21.59 3.76
N ILE A 267 -3.13 -21.26 3.68
CA ILE A 267 -2.59 -19.91 3.43
C ILE A 267 -2.13 -19.76 1.98
N GLN A 268 -2.27 -18.55 1.43
CA GLN A 268 -1.90 -18.26 0.02
C GLN A 268 -0.48 -17.73 -0.10
N GLY A 269 0.13 -17.33 1.01
CA GLY A 269 1.51 -16.89 1.03
C GLY A 269 2.08 -16.73 2.42
N ILE A 270 3.36 -16.37 2.51
CA ILE A 270 4.07 -16.01 3.74
C ILE A 270 4.82 -14.70 3.54
N ASN A 271 4.84 -13.84 4.55
CA ASN A 271 5.52 -12.55 4.49
C ASN A 271 6.68 -12.49 5.50
N LEU A 272 7.91 -12.42 4.98
CA LEU A 272 9.14 -12.42 5.75
C LEU A 272 9.49 -11.00 6.21
N ASP A 273 9.61 -10.77 7.50
CA ASP A 273 10.08 -9.49 8.06
C ASP A 273 11.37 -9.70 8.86
N TYR A 274 12.11 -8.63 9.07
CA TYR A 274 13.40 -8.63 9.73
C TYR A 274 14.39 -9.64 9.09
N ILE A 275 14.23 -9.91 7.79
CA ILE A 275 15.15 -10.70 6.97
C ILE A 275 16.34 -9.83 6.53
N ARG A 276 17.16 -9.43 7.51
CA ARG A 276 18.24 -8.45 7.35
C ARG A 276 19.16 -8.42 8.57
N PHE A 277 20.24 -7.66 8.47
CA PHE A 277 21.05 -7.26 9.63
C PHE A 277 20.45 -6.00 10.32
N PRO A 278 20.85 -5.69 11.57
CA PRO A 278 20.38 -4.50 12.27
C PRO A 278 20.66 -3.18 11.55
N GLU A 279 19.69 -2.26 11.58
CA GLU A 279 19.77 -0.91 11.00
C GLU A 279 20.51 0.07 11.91
N GLU A 280 21.84 -0.03 11.99
CA GLU A 280 22.65 0.93 12.75
C GLU A 280 23.67 1.62 11.83
N TYR A 281 24.71 0.89 11.43
CA TYR A 281 25.68 1.29 10.40
C TYR A 281 26.18 0.04 9.66
N ARG A 282 26.56 0.18 8.38
CA ARG A 282 27.24 -0.92 7.65
C ARG A 282 28.39 -1.47 8.48
N GLY A 283 28.41 -2.78 8.70
CA GLY A 283 29.52 -3.42 9.43
C GLY A 283 29.52 -3.21 10.95
N SER A 284 28.40 -2.80 11.54
CA SER A 284 28.20 -2.75 13.00
C SER A 284 28.06 -4.14 13.61
N PHE A 285 27.32 -5.03 12.94
CA PHE A 285 27.00 -6.39 13.38
C PHE A 285 27.56 -7.48 12.44
N GLY A 286 27.53 -8.73 12.92
CA GLY A 286 28.06 -9.93 12.25
C GLY A 286 29.45 -10.35 12.72
N TYR A 287 29.84 -9.97 13.95
CA TYR A 287 31.13 -10.38 14.55
C TYR A 287 30.97 -11.54 15.53
N ASP A 288 29.86 -12.27 15.45
CA ASP A 288 29.74 -13.57 16.10
C ASP A 288 30.70 -14.59 15.46
N GLU A 289 31.04 -15.63 16.22
CA GLU A 289 32.06 -16.62 15.87
C GLU A 289 31.79 -17.27 14.50
N SER A 290 30.57 -17.75 14.26
CA SER A 290 30.19 -18.42 13.01
C SER A 290 30.34 -17.52 11.79
N THR A 291 29.89 -16.25 11.88
CA THR A 291 30.06 -15.29 10.79
C THR A 291 31.55 -15.00 10.51
N VAL A 292 32.34 -14.78 11.57
CA VAL A 292 33.77 -14.44 11.46
C VAL A 292 34.59 -15.59 10.90
N GLU A 293 34.37 -16.80 11.39
CA GLU A 293 35.08 -18.00 10.94
C GLU A 293 34.75 -18.33 9.49
N GLY A 294 33.47 -18.24 9.11
CA GLY A 294 33.06 -18.46 7.72
C GLY A 294 33.69 -17.46 6.75
N PHE A 295 33.80 -16.18 7.15
CA PHE A 295 34.51 -15.17 6.34
C PHE A 295 36.02 -15.44 6.24
N LYS A 296 36.67 -15.76 7.36
CA LYS A 296 38.09 -16.14 7.38
C LYS A 296 38.36 -17.34 6.48
N LYS A 297 37.48 -18.35 6.51
CA LYS A 297 37.57 -19.53 5.64
C LYS A 297 37.42 -19.17 4.17
N LYS A 298 36.49 -18.27 3.82
CA LYS A 298 36.20 -17.90 2.43
C LYS A 298 37.25 -16.97 1.81
N TYR A 299 37.75 -16.01 2.58
CA TYR A 299 38.61 -14.93 2.05
C TYR A 299 40.04 -14.90 2.63
N GLY A 300 40.35 -15.70 3.66
CA GLY A 300 41.66 -15.68 4.32
C GLY A 300 41.95 -14.41 5.11
N MET A 301 40.93 -13.61 5.42
CA MET A 301 41.04 -12.29 6.06
C MET A 301 40.33 -12.25 7.41
N ASP A 302 40.86 -11.48 8.35
CA ASP A 302 40.25 -11.28 9.66
C ASP A 302 39.38 -10.01 9.65
N PRO A 303 38.04 -10.12 9.79
CA PRO A 303 37.14 -8.98 9.65
C PRO A 303 37.33 -7.92 10.75
N PHE A 304 37.91 -8.29 11.89
CA PHE A 304 38.28 -7.32 12.94
C PHE A 304 39.40 -6.36 12.51
N LYS A 305 40.24 -6.77 11.55
CA LYS A 305 41.37 -5.97 11.04
C LYS A 305 40.99 -5.11 9.83
N ILE A 306 39.82 -5.33 9.23
CA ILE A 306 39.34 -4.57 8.07
C ILE A 306 38.88 -3.17 8.53
N LYS A 307 39.47 -2.14 7.92
CA LYS A 307 39.07 -0.74 8.12
C LYS A 307 37.85 -0.43 7.25
N SER A 308 36.88 0.31 7.78
CA SER A 308 35.64 0.67 7.06
C SER A 308 35.88 1.48 5.78
N SER A 309 37.02 2.15 5.66
CA SER A 309 37.43 2.89 4.46
C SER A 309 38.21 2.07 3.42
N SER A 310 38.51 0.80 3.69
CA SER A 310 39.26 -0.06 2.78
C SER A 310 38.34 -0.73 1.75
N SER A 311 38.90 -1.08 0.59
CA SER A 311 38.20 -1.89 -0.43
C SER A 311 37.75 -3.24 0.15
N ASP A 312 38.52 -3.84 1.05
CA ASP A 312 38.21 -5.14 1.66
C ASP A 312 36.93 -5.12 2.50
N PHE A 313 36.48 -3.92 2.91
CA PHE A 313 35.20 -3.76 3.59
C PHE A 313 34.02 -4.10 2.69
N SER A 314 34.14 -3.97 1.36
CA SER A 314 33.09 -4.43 0.44
C SER A 314 32.93 -5.94 0.52
N LEU A 315 34.03 -6.70 0.50
CA LEU A 315 34.01 -8.17 0.65
C LEU A 315 33.34 -8.61 1.96
N TRP A 316 33.59 -7.89 3.05
CA TRP A 316 32.95 -8.17 4.34
C TRP A 316 31.44 -7.89 4.32
N ASN A 317 31.00 -6.83 3.64
CA ASN A 317 29.57 -6.55 3.48
C ASN A 317 28.91 -7.56 2.52
N GLU A 318 29.55 -7.88 1.40
CA GLU A 318 29.08 -8.87 0.42
C GLU A 318 28.91 -10.24 1.05
N TYR A 319 29.86 -10.66 1.89
CA TYR A 319 29.75 -11.92 2.62
C TYR A 319 28.51 -11.94 3.53
N ARG A 320 28.32 -10.92 4.36
CA ARG A 320 27.17 -10.86 5.27
C ARG A 320 25.83 -10.71 4.53
N GLU A 321 25.79 -9.91 3.46
CA GLU A 321 24.64 -9.82 2.55
C GLU A 321 24.31 -11.20 1.93
N SER A 322 25.33 -12.00 1.60
CA SER A 322 25.14 -13.34 1.05
C SER A 322 24.50 -14.32 2.02
N LEU A 323 24.75 -14.18 3.34
CA LEU A 323 24.10 -15.03 4.36
C LEU A 323 22.59 -14.81 4.43
N VAL A 324 22.15 -13.54 4.35
CA VAL A 324 20.72 -13.20 4.32
C VAL A 324 20.10 -13.71 3.02
N THR A 325 20.78 -13.51 1.90
CA THR A 325 20.32 -13.99 0.57
C THR A 325 20.21 -15.50 0.51
N GLU A 326 21.15 -16.22 1.12
CA GLU A 326 21.13 -17.68 1.21
C GLU A 326 19.95 -18.17 2.05
N MET A 327 19.67 -17.54 3.20
CA MET A 327 18.46 -17.84 3.97
C MET A 327 17.19 -17.65 3.14
N VAL A 328 17.06 -16.53 2.40
CA VAL A 328 15.90 -16.26 1.52
C VAL A 328 15.76 -17.32 0.42
N LYS A 329 16.88 -17.68 -0.22
CA LYS A 329 16.90 -18.75 -1.23
C LYS A 329 16.43 -20.08 -0.65
N GLU A 330 17.06 -20.53 0.43
CA GLU A 330 16.79 -21.83 1.04
C GLU A 330 15.33 -21.95 1.51
N ILE A 331 14.81 -20.91 2.18
CA ILE A 331 13.43 -20.94 2.63
C ILE A 331 12.46 -20.91 1.44
N SER A 332 12.76 -20.12 0.40
CA SER A 332 11.94 -20.07 -0.81
C SER A 332 11.83 -21.44 -1.47
N GLU A 333 12.97 -22.09 -1.72
CA GLU A 333 13.03 -23.44 -2.30
C GLU A 333 12.28 -24.46 -1.42
N LYS A 334 12.49 -24.45 -0.10
CA LYS A 334 11.83 -25.38 0.83
C LYS A 334 10.32 -25.17 0.88
N LEU A 335 9.83 -23.93 0.87
CA LEU A 335 8.40 -23.63 0.89
C LEU A 335 7.73 -23.96 -0.45
N LYS A 336 8.33 -23.56 -1.58
CA LYS A 336 7.82 -23.87 -2.93
C LYS A 336 7.83 -25.38 -3.23
N ASN A 337 8.70 -26.15 -2.59
CA ASN A 337 8.67 -27.62 -2.65
C ASN A 337 7.47 -28.25 -1.93
N ILE A 338 6.90 -27.57 -0.93
CA ILE A 338 5.68 -28.01 -0.25
C ILE A 338 4.45 -27.58 -1.05
N ASP A 339 4.45 -26.32 -1.49
CA ASP A 339 3.39 -25.73 -2.28
C ASP A 339 3.99 -24.81 -3.35
N SER A 340 3.97 -25.26 -4.60
CA SER A 340 4.53 -24.53 -5.74
C SER A 340 3.78 -23.23 -6.06
N GLU A 341 2.54 -23.07 -5.60
CA GLU A 341 1.72 -21.89 -5.81
C GLU A 341 1.80 -20.89 -4.65
N LEU A 342 2.41 -21.27 -3.51
CA LEU A 342 2.56 -20.41 -2.35
C LEU A 342 3.32 -19.13 -2.69
N LEU A 343 2.74 -17.98 -2.38
CA LEU A 343 3.41 -16.69 -2.55
C LEU A 343 4.38 -16.41 -1.40
N ILE A 344 5.55 -15.87 -1.72
CA ILE A 344 6.57 -15.51 -0.73
C ILE A 344 6.90 -14.05 -0.91
N SER A 345 6.66 -13.26 0.13
CA SER A 345 6.95 -11.84 0.14
C SER A 345 7.85 -11.44 1.29
N ALA A 346 8.38 -10.22 1.24
CA ALA A 346 9.16 -9.67 2.34
C ALA A 346 8.88 -8.19 2.59
N ASP A 347 8.89 -7.83 3.88
CA ASP A 347 8.92 -6.44 4.34
C ASP A 347 10.37 -5.92 4.23
N VAL A 348 10.54 -4.89 3.40
CA VAL A 348 11.88 -4.41 3.02
C VAL A 348 12.07 -2.92 3.27
N ILE A 349 13.31 -2.50 3.50
CA ILE A 349 13.68 -1.09 3.54
C ILE A 349 13.42 -0.48 2.15
N PRO A 350 12.78 0.69 2.07
CA PRO A 350 12.52 1.33 0.79
C PRO A 350 13.82 1.75 0.09
N GLY A 351 13.85 1.60 -1.24
CA GLY A 351 15.02 1.88 -2.08
C GLY A 351 16.05 0.75 -2.08
N ARG A 352 16.30 0.16 -3.24
CA ARG A 352 17.20 -1.02 -3.41
C ARG A 352 18.60 -0.79 -2.85
N ASP A 353 19.22 0.33 -3.22
CA ASP A 353 20.58 0.65 -2.79
C ASP A 353 20.63 1.04 -1.31
N GLU A 354 19.58 1.70 -0.81
CA GLU A 354 19.47 2.11 0.58
C GLU A 354 19.28 0.90 1.50
N ALA A 355 18.48 -0.09 1.10
CA ALA A 355 18.28 -1.34 1.84
C ALA A 355 19.56 -2.16 1.99
N ARG A 356 20.31 -2.31 0.89
CA ARG A 356 21.66 -2.89 0.91
C ARG A 356 22.62 -2.02 1.71
N TYR A 357 22.42 -0.70 1.71
CA TYR A 357 23.22 0.20 2.51
C TYR A 357 23.01 0.01 4.00
N ARG A 358 21.78 0.10 4.46
CA ARG A 358 21.48 0.19 5.88
C ARG A 358 21.48 -1.17 6.58
N ALA A 359 21.07 -2.24 5.88
CA ALA A 359 20.73 -3.50 6.53
C ALA A 359 21.19 -4.76 5.78
N LEU A 360 21.98 -4.61 4.71
CA LEU A 360 22.44 -5.73 3.87
C LEU A 360 21.27 -6.54 3.30
N GLN A 361 20.18 -5.84 2.94
CA GLN A 361 18.95 -6.43 2.43
C GLN A 361 18.90 -6.26 0.90
N ASN A 362 19.35 -7.25 0.14
CA ASN A 362 19.43 -7.20 -1.33
C ASN A 362 18.17 -7.74 -1.99
N TRP A 363 17.04 -7.10 -1.69
CA TRP A 363 15.73 -7.55 -2.12
C TRP A 363 15.51 -7.49 -3.63
N SER A 364 16.25 -6.65 -4.36
CA SER A 364 16.20 -6.65 -5.82
C SER A 364 16.78 -7.91 -6.44
N LEU A 365 17.85 -8.47 -5.84
CA LEU A 365 18.39 -9.76 -6.27
C LEU A 365 17.38 -10.88 -5.97
N TRP A 366 16.66 -10.80 -4.86
CA TRP A 366 15.70 -11.83 -4.48
C TRP A 366 14.50 -11.90 -5.44
N LEU A 367 14.05 -10.75 -5.96
CA LEU A 367 13.07 -10.69 -7.05
C LEU A 367 13.67 -11.22 -8.36
N GLU A 368 14.86 -10.75 -8.77
CA GLU A 368 15.53 -11.17 -10.02
C GLU A 368 15.79 -12.69 -10.09
N LYS A 369 15.92 -13.36 -8.92
CA LYS A 369 16.15 -14.80 -8.82
C LYS A 369 14.88 -15.60 -8.51
N ASP A 370 13.71 -14.96 -8.55
CA ASP A 370 12.41 -15.58 -8.25
C ASP A 370 12.36 -16.22 -6.85
N TYR A 371 13.17 -15.73 -5.89
CA TYR A 371 13.11 -16.20 -4.51
C TYR A 371 11.90 -15.61 -3.77
N LEU A 372 11.46 -14.42 -4.18
CA LEU A 372 10.25 -13.75 -3.70
C LEU A 372 9.33 -13.45 -4.87
N ASP A 373 8.03 -13.67 -4.69
CA ASP A 373 7.01 -13.31 -5.67
C ASP A 373 6.72 -11.80 -5.67
N PHE A 374 6.90 -11.13 -4.52
CA PHE A 374 6.80 -9.68 -4.40
C PHE A 374 7.48 -9.12 -3.15
N VAL A 375 7.71 -7.81 -3.12
CA VAL A 375 8.20 -7.11 -1.92
C VAL A 375 7.21 -6.06 -1.43
N VAL A 376 7.32 -5.74 -0.15
CA VAL A 376 6.48 -4.75 0.54
C VAL A 376 7.39 -3.66 1.15
N PRO A 377 7.86 -2.68 0.34
CA PRO A 377 8.78 -1.66 0.85
C PRO A 377 8.12 -0.75 1.89
N MET A 378 8.73 -0.62 3.06
CA MET A 378 8.23 0.20 4.17
C MET A 378 8.46 1.70 3.93
N THR A 379 7.72 2.30 2.99
CA THR A 379 7.82 3.72 2.59
C THR A 379 7.22 4.69 3.65
N TYR A 380 7.60 4.53 4.91
CA TYR A 380 6.99 5.18 6.07
C TYR A 380 7.44 6.62 6.27
N THR A 381 6.82 7.56 5.55
CA THR A 381 7.10 8.99 5.62
C THR A 381 5.84 9.82 5.88
N GLU A 382 6.03 10.96 6.55
CA GLU A 382 5.02 12.03 6.66
C GLU A 382 5.06 12.95 5.43
N ASN A 383 6.17 12.91 4.68
CA ASN A 383 6.40 13.77 3.54
C ASN A 383 5.69 13.21 2.30
N LEU A 384 4.44 13.64 2.13
CA LEU A 384 3.49 13.21 1.10
C LEU A 384 4.05 13.22 -0.33
N PHE A 385 5.06 14.04 -0.66
CA PHE A 385 5.38 14.36 -2.05
C PHE A 385 6.82 14.10 -2.51
N SER A 386 7.81 13.89 -1.64
CA SER A 386 9.20 13.73 -2.09
C SER A 386 9.81 12.35 -1.83
N GLU A 387 9.64 11.75 -0.66
CA GLU A 387 10.39 10.52 -0.33
C GLU A 387 9.71 9.26 -0.86
N LEU A 388 8.42 9.08 -0.54
CA LEU A 388 7.62 7.93 -0.98
C LEU A 388 7.62 7.81 -2.51
N SER A 389 7.24 8.90 -3.20
CA SER A 389 7.19 8.88 -4.66
C SER A 389 8.57 8.71 -5.29
N ARG A 390 9.64 9.23 -4.68
CA ARG A 390 11.01 9.03 -5.17
C ARG A 390 11.42 7.58 -5.06
N TRP A 391 11.28 6.94 -3.90
CA TRP A 391 11.65 5.53 -3.73
C TRP A 391 10.91 4.65 -4.74
N ILE A 392 9.58 4.79 -4.84
CA ILE A 392 8.77 3.99 -5.76
C ILE A 392 9.19 4.23 -7.23
N ARG A 393 9.36 5.49 -7.65
CA ARG A 393 9.76 5.79 -9.03
C ARG A 393 11.15 5.29 -9.37
N GLU A 394 12.13 5.42 -8.47
CA GLU A 394 13.49 4.92 -8.71
C GLU A 394 13.51 3.38 -8.79
N ASP A 395 12.73 2.70 -7.95
CA ASP A 395 12.65 1.24 -7.99
C ASP A 395 11.94 0.75 -9.27
N ARG A 396 10.82 1.38 -9.68
CA ARG A 396 10.09 1.06 -10.93
C ARG A 396 10.85 1.38 -12.23
N LYS A 397 11.94 2.16 -12.18
CA LYS A 397 12.83 2.34 -13.36
C LYS A 397 13.62 1.09 -13.69
N VAL A 398 13.86 0.24 -12.69
CA VAL A 398 14.74 -0.93 -12.82
C VAL A 398 13.95 -2.22 -12.67
N LEU A 399 12.98 -2.25 -11.78
CA LEU A 399 12.21 -3.45 -11.46
C LEU A 399 10.88 -3.48 -12.22
N THR A 400 10.62 -4.65 -12.80
CA THR A 400 9.32 -4.98 -13.40
C THR A 400 8.44 -5.76 -12.43
N ASP A 401 9.06 -6.46 -11.47
CA ASP A 401 8.41 -7.34 -10.50
C ASP A 401 7.42 -6.60 -9.58
N PRO A 402 6.47 -7.32 -8.97
CA PRO A 402 5.49 -6.72 -8.09
C PRO A 402 6.14 -6.11 -6.83
N LEU A 403 5.80 -4.86 -6.56
CA LEU A 403 6.13 -4.16 -5.32
C LEU A 403 4.88 -3.45 -4.81
N TYR A 404 4.60 -3.58 -3.51
CA TYR A 404 3.41 -3.03 -2.87
C TYR A 404 3.83 -2.13 -1.70
N PRO A 405 3.97 -0.80 -1.92
CA PRO A 405 4.51 0.10 -0.91
C PRO A 405 3.66 0.12 0.37
N GLY A 406 4.32 0.05 1.51
CA GLY A 406 3.75 0.20 2.84
C GLY A 406 3.55 1.68 3.20
N ILE A 407 2.32 2.04 3.55
CA ILE A 407 1.92 3.37 3.99
C ILE A 407 1.82 3.40 5.52
N SER A 408 2.50 4.35 6.17
CA SER A 408 2.52 4.51 7.63
C SER A 408 1.28 5.26 8.14
N VAL A 409 0.16 4.56 8.30
CA VAL A 409 -1.13 5.13 8.77
C VAL A 409 -0.96 5.89 10.08
N PHE A 410 -0.10 5.42 10.98
CA PHE A 410 0.15 6.03 12.29
C PHE A 410 0.70 7.46 12.26
N LYS A 411 1.18 7.94 11.11
CA LYS A 411 1.68 9.30 10.93
C LYS A 411 0.71 10.21 10.16
N LEU A 412 -0.48 9.73 9.81
CA LEU A 412 -1.37 10.38 8.86
C LEU A 412 -2.74 10.65 9.46
N THR A 413 -3.35 11.76 9.07
CA THR A 413 -4.80 11.93 9.16
C THR A 413 -5.51 11.10 8.08
N SER A 414 -6.82 10.88 8.20
CA SER A 414 -7.61 10.19 7.18
C SER A 414 -7.47 10.83 5.80
N ASP A 415 -7.48 12.17 5.71
CA ASP A 415 -7.31 12.88 4.44
C ASP A 415 -5.91 12.66 3.85
N GLN A 416 -4.87 12.71 4.69
CA GLN A 416 -3.49 12.43 4.26
C GLN A 416 -3.31 10.99 3.78
N LEU A 417 -3.97 10.02 4.44
CA LEU A 417 -3.99 8.63 4.00
C LEU A 417 -4.60 8.51 2.58
N ILE A 418 -5.74 9.15 2.33
CA ILE A 418 -6.38 9.12 1.00
C ILE A 418 -5.47 9.78 -0.05
N GLU A 419 -4.83 10.90 0.26
CA GLU A 419 -3.90 11.55 -0.67
C GLU A 419 -2.65 10.69 -0.95
N GLN A 420 -2.08 10.00 0.05
CA GLN A 420 -0.97 9.07 -0.20
C GLN A 420 -1.39 7.90 -1.08
N VAL A 421 -2.57 7.29 -0.82
CA VAL A 421 -3.07 6.19 -1.68
C VAL A 421 -3.34 6.70 -3.11
N LYS A 422 -3.87 7.92 -3.27
CA LYS A 422 -4.03 8.54 -4.61
C LYS A 422 -2.69 8.73 -5.31
N GLU A 423 -1.65 9.14 -4.60
CA GLU A 423 -0.33 9.31 -5.19
C GLU A 423 0.29 7.97 -5.59
N VAL A 424 0.22 6.94 -4.72
CA VAL A 424 0.62 5.57 -5.07
C VAL A 424 -0.15 5.07 -6.29
N ASN A 425 -1.46 5.30 -6.37
CA ASN A 425 -2.28 4.90 -7.52
C ASN A 425 -1.89 5.55 -8.86
N LYS A 426 -1.12 6.67 -8.83
CA LYS A 426 -0.60 7.29 -10.05
C LYS A 426 0.72 6.67 -10.51
N ILE A 427 1.53 6.14 -9.58
CA ILE A 427 2.92 5.74 -9.84
C ILE A 427 3.16 4.23 -9.72
N ASN A 428 2.30 3.54 -8.99
CA ASN A 428 2.30 2.10 -8.74
C ASN A 428 0.84 1.61 -8.54
N PRO A 429 0.02 1.65 -9.61
CA PRO A 429 -1.43 1.38 -9.53
C PRO A 429 -1.80 -0.07 -9.18
N ASN A 430 -0.83 -0.99 -9.16
CA ASN A 430 -1.05 -2.41 -8.88
C ASN A 430 -1.29 -2.70 -7.38
N GLY A 431 -0.97 -1.80 -6.45
CA GLY A 431 -1.34 -1.96 -5.04
C GLY A 431 -0.48 -1.25 -4.02
N SER A 432 -0.94 -1.36 -2.77
CA SER A 432 -0.28 -0.86 -1.57
C SER A 432 -0.76 -1.60 -0.32
N SER A 433 -0.01 -1.43 0.77
CA SER A 433 -0.28 -2.03 2.06
C SER A 433 -0.33 -0.96 3.15
N LEU A 434 -1.23 -1.07 4.12
CA LEU A 434 -1.40 -0.09 5.19
C LEU A 434 -0.87 -0.59 6.52
N PHE A 435 0.15 0.09 7.07
CA PHE A 435 0.75 -0.24 8.36
C PHE A 435 0.25 0.72 9.45
N ALA A 436 -0.52 0.27 10.44
CA ALA A 436 -1.05 -1.09 10.65
C ALA A 436 -2.48 -1.03 11.21
N ALA A 437 -3.11 -2.19 11.41
CA ALA A 437 -4.50 -2.32 11.86
C ALA A 437 -4.84 -1.49 13.11
N VAL A 438 -3.93 -1.43 14.11
CA VAL A 438 -4.12 -0.62 15.33
C VAL A 438 -4.35 0.88 15.05
N HIS A 439 -3.89 1.38 13.90
CA HIS A 439 -3.97 2.79 13.51
C HIS A 439 -5.12 3.08 12.53
N LEU A 440 -5.76 2.05 11.98
CA LEU A 440 -6.91 2.22 11.08
C LEU A 440 -8.18 2.45 11.89
N THR A 441 -8.70 3.67 11.83
CA THR A 441 -9.96 4.05 12.47
C THR A 441 -11.16 3.65 11.63
N ALA A 442 -12.35 3.64 12.24
CA ALA A 442 -13.60 3.44 11.49
C ALA A 442 -13.80 4.47 10.36
N ASN A 443 -13.31 5.70 10.55
CA ASN A 443 -13.36 6.75 9.53
C ASN A 443 -12.42 6.46 8.35
N ASP A 444 -11.26 5.86 8.61
CA ASP A 444 -10.32 5.47 7.54
C ASP A 444 -10.93 4.38 6.66
N TYR A 445 -11.49 3.32 7.26
CA TYR A 445 -12.20 2.28 6.52
C TYR A 445 -13.36 2.87 5.70
N HIS A 446 -14.14 3.78 6.28
CA HIS A 446 -15.23 4.44 5.58
C HIS A 446 -14.74 5.29 4.40
N SER A 447 -13.72 6.13 4.61
CA SER A 447 -13.18 7.02 3.58
C SER A 447 -12.56 6.24 2.43
N LEU A 448 -11.81 5.17 2.72
CA LEU A 448 -11.29 4.25 1.72
C LEU A 448 -12.43 3.64 0.89
N ALA A 449 -13.48 3.15 1.57
CA ALA A 449 -14.65 2.53 0.94
C ALA A 449 -15.49 3.49 0.08
N GLN A 450 -15.48 4.80 0.37
CA GLN A 450 -16.17 5.80 -0.45
C GLN A 450 -15.30 6.33 -1.59
N GLY A 451 -13.98 6.31 -1.42
CA GLY A 451 -13.02 6.91 -2.36
C GLY A 451 -12.21 5.88 -3.15
N VAL A 452 -10.91 5.82 -2.86
CA VAL A 452 -9.91 5.04 -3.60
C VAL A 452 -10.24 3.55 -3.70
N TYR A 453 -10.94 2.99 -2.71
CA TYR A 453 -11.37 1.58 -2.67
C TYR A 453 -12.88 1.42 -2.86
N SER A 454 -13.55 2.36 -3.53
CA SER A 454 -15.01 2.33 -3.75
C SER A 454 -15.56 1.14 -4.55
N LYS A 455 -14.69 0.39 -5.23
CA LYS A 455 -15.07 -0.84 -5.95
C LYS A 455 -14.14 -1.97 -5.56
N GLN A 456 -14.67 -3.18 -5.51
CA GLN A 456 -13.85 -4.38 -5.29
C GLN A 456 -12.77 -4.49 -6.37
N ALA A 457 -11.55 -4.82 -5.94
CA ALA A 457 -10.41 -5.08 -6.82
C ALA A 457 -10.02 -6.56 -6.81
N VAL A 458 -9.62 -7.05 -7.98
CA VAL A 458 -8.97 -8.35 -8.13
C VAL A 458 -7.52 -8.22 -7.65
N LEU A 459 -7.03 -9.22 -6.91
CA LEU A 459 -5.60 -9.34 -6.62
C LEU A 459 -4.83 -9.53 -7.94
N PRO A 460 -3.86 -8.66 -8.27
CA PRO A 460 -3.24 -8.70 -9.59
C PRO A 460 -2.68 -10.08 -9.94
N TYR A 461 -1.86 -10.70 -9.08
CA TYR A 461 -1.26 -12.01 -9.37
C TYR A 461 -2.27 -13.18 -9.45
N ASN A 462 -3.41 -13.10 -8.76
CA ASN A 462 -4.31 -14.26 -8.59
C ASN A 462 -5.03 -14.63 -9.89
N ASN A 463 -5.44 -13.66 -10.71
CA ASN A 463 -6.20 -13.95 -11.93
C ASN A 463 -5.88 -12.99 -13.08
N LYS A 464 -4.93 -13.40 -13.94
CA LYS A 464 -4.52 -12.69 -15.17
C LYS A 464 -5.69 -12.26 -16.03
N ALA A 465 -6.59 -13.18 -16.35
CA ALA A 465 -7.73 -12.90 -17.21
C ALA A 465 -8.67 -11.84 -16.60
N ALA A 466 -8.99 -11.96 -15.31
CA ALA A 466 -9.88 -11.03 -14.62
C ALA A 466 -9.25 -9.65 -14.46
N SER A 467 -7.97 -9.58 -14.12
CA SER A 467 -7.22 -8.32 -14.00
C SER A 467 -7.16 -7.58 -15.33
N LEU A 468 -6.72 -8.25 -16.40
CA LEU A 468 -6.65 -7.65 -17.75
C LEU A 468 -8.03 -7.21 -18.25
N LYS A 469 -9.07 -8.02 -18.05
CA LYS A 469 -10.45 -7.68 -18.41
C LYS A 469 -11.00 -6.48 -17.63
N GLY A 470 -10.67 -6.39 -16.34
CA GLY A 470 -11.05 -5.27 -15.48
C GLY A 470 -10.46 -3.95 -15.98
N ILE A 471 -9.17 -3.95 -16.29
CA ILE A 471 -8.46 -2.79 -16.84
C ILE A 471 -8.97 -2.46 -18.24
N GLN A 472 -9.13 -3.45 -19.12
CA GLN A 472 -9.71 -3.25 -20.45
C GLN A 472 -11.08 -2.56 -20.38
N LYS A 473 -11.95 -2.99 -19.47
CA LYS A 473 -13.27 -2.36 -19.27
C LYS A 473 -13.16 -0.92 -18.79
N LEU A 474 -12.19 -0.61 -17.92
CA LEU A 474 -11.90 0.75 -17.48
C LEU A 474 -11.53 1.63 -18.68
N ILE A 475 -10.53 1.21 -19.47
CA ILE A 475 -10.02 1.99 -20.62
C ILE A 475 -11.11 2.18 -21.68
N LEU A 476 -11.89 1.13 -21.99
CA LEU A 476 -13.02 1.23 -22.93
C LEU A 476 -14.09 2.22 -22.47
N LYS A 477 -14.43 2.23 -21.17
CA LYS A 477 -15.36 3.22 -20.62
C LYS A 477 -14.80 4.64 -20.76
N ARG A 478 -13.52 4.84 -20.44
CA ARG A 478 -12.90 6.15 -20.56
C ARG A 478 -12.86 6.64 -22.01
N LEU A 479 -12.50 5.76 -22.94
CA LEU A 479 -12.50 6.07 -24.36
C LEU A 479 -13.90 6.47 -24.87
N ASN A 480 -14.96 5.85 -24.35
CA ASN A 480 -16.34 6.25 -24.66
C ASN A 480 -16.66 7.65 -24.12
N LEU A 481 -16.26 7.96 -22.88
CA LEU A 481 -16.47 9.29 -22.29
C LEU A 481 -15.76 10.38 -23.10
N ILE A 482 -14.51 10.14 -23.50
CA ILE A 482 -13.75 11.06 -24.35
C ILE A 482 -14.46 11.26 -25.70
N LYS A 483 -14.99 10.17 -26.28
CA LYS A 483 -15.74 10.21 -27.54
C LYS A 483 -17.07 10.95 -27.44
N GLU A 484 -17.82 10.77 -26.35
CA GLU A 484 -19.09 11.46 -26.10
C GLU A 484 -18.91 12.97 -25.95
N LYS A 485 -17.74 13.42 -25.50
CA LYS A 485 -17.34 14.84 -25.44
C LYS A 485 -16.78 15.40 -26.75
N ASP A 486 -16.82 14.62 -27.83
CA ASP A 486 -16.26 14.97 -29.14
C ASP A 486 -14.75 15.37 -29.08
N GLN A 487 -14.00 14.82 -28.12
CA GLN A 487 -12.57 15.11 -27.90
C GLN A 487 -11.65 14.11 -28.62
N ILE A 488 -12.24 13.17 -29.36
CA ILE A 488 -11.53 12.19 -30.18
C ILE A 488 -12.40 11.79 -31.38
N ASP A 489 -11.78 11.61 -32.54
CA ASP A 489 -12.46 11.19 -33.76
C ASP A 489 -12.74 9.67 -33.77
N ASN A 490 -13.66 9.24 -34.64
CA ASN A 490 -14.07 7.83 -34.70
C ASN A 490 -12.96 6.89 -35.17
N PHE A 491 -12.07 7.35 -36.06
CA PHE A 491 -11.00 6.55 -36.62
C PHE A 491 -9.95 6.22 -35.54
N SER A 492 -9.55 7.23 -34.76
CA SER A 492 -8.68 7.05 -33.59
C SER A 492 -9.28 6.10 -32.54
N VAL A 493 -10.57 6.23 -32.23
CA VAL A 493 -11.27 5.31 -31.31
C VAL A 493 -11.21 3.86 -31.79
N ILE A 494 -11.49 3.61 -33.08
CA ILE A 494 -11.45 2.26 -33.65
C ILE A 494 -10.05 1.65 -33.53
N LYS A 495 -9.00 2.40 -33.88
CA LYS A 495 -7.61 1.95 -33.78
C LYS A 495 -7.20 1.64 -32.34
N ILE A 496 -7.47 2.55 -31.40
CA ILE A 496 -7.14 2.37 -29.98
C ILE A 496 -7.87 1.16 -29.39
N ARG A 497 -9.16 0.96 -29.70
CA ARG A 497 -9.90 -0.23 -29.28
C ARG A 497 -9.30 -1.52 -29.84
N GLY A 498 -8.93 -1.51 -31.12
CA GLY A 498 -8.27 -2.64 -31.77
C GLY A 498 -6.95 -3.01 -31.09
N TYR A 499 -6.13 -2.02 -30.76
CA TYR A 499 -4.88 -2.21 -30.03
C TYR A 499 -5.12 -2.75 -28.63
N LEU A 500 -6.00 -2.13 -27.85
CA LEU A 500 -6.36 -2.57 -26.50
C LEU A 500 -6.87 -4.02 -26.48
N ASN A 501 -7.71 -4.40 -27.45
CA ASN A 501 -8.25 -5.77 -27.54
C ASN A 501 -7.16 -6.82 -27.80
N LYS A 502 -6.09 -6.46 -28.50
CA LYS A 502 -4.92 -7.34 -28.66
C LYS A 502 -4.13 -7.43 -27.37
N LEU A 503 -3.80 -6.29 -26.75
CA LEU A 503 -3.02 -6.23 -25.52
C LEU A 503 -3.67 -6.97 -24.34
N ALA A 504 -4.99 -6.89 -24.22
CA ALA A 504 -5.76 -7.46 -23.11
C ALA A 504 -5.99 -8.98 -23.22
N GLN A 505 -5.53 -9.63 -24.29
CA GLN A 505 -5.52 -11.09 -24.36
C GLN A 505 -4.50 -11.64 -23.36
N VAL A 506 -4.87 -12.75 -22.71
CA VAL A 506 -4.05 -13.41 -21.67
C VAL A 506 -2.67 -13.79 -22.21
N ASP A 507 -2.63 -14.27 -23.46
CA ASP A 507 -1.41 -14.77 -24.12
C ASP A 507 -0.72 -13.71 -24.99
N SER A 508 -1.13 -12.43 -24.89
CA SER A 508 -0.51 -11.36 -25.67
C SER A 508 0.87 -11.00 -25.15
N GLU A 509 1.89 -11.28 -25.96
CA GLU A 509 3.29 -10.87 -25.76
C GLU A 509 3.59 -9.44 -26.25
N ILE A 510 2.60 -8.75 -26.82
CA ILE A 510 2.77 -7.37 -27.32
C ILE A 510 3.14 -6.44 -26.16
N GLU A 511 4.27 -5.75 -26.31
CA GLU A 511 4.70 -4.68 -25.41
C GLU A 511 3.72 -3.50 -25.45
N VAL A 512 3.40 -2.99 -24.27
CA VAL A 512 2.49 -1.85 -24.14
C VAL A 512 3.30 -0.55 -24.23
N ASP A 513 3.26 0.10 -25.40
CA ASP A 513 3.77 1.45 -25.61
C ASP A 513 2.72 2.28 -26.36
N PHE A 514 1.87 2.96 -25.59
CA PHE A 514 0.79 3.77 -26.14
C PHE A 514 1.30 4.96 -26.95
N ASN A 515 2.43 5.56 -26.56
CA ASN A 515 2.98 6.72 -27.25
C ASN A 515 3.53 6.34 -28.62
N ARG A 516 4.27 5.23 -28.70
CA ARG A 516 4.74 4.69 -29.97
C ARG A 516 3.57 4.28 -30.86
N PHE A 517 2.58 3.58 -30.29
CA PHE A 517 1.38 3.16 -31.02
C PHE A 517 0.67 4.33 -31.71
N ILE A 518 0.41 5.44 -31.00
CA ILE A 518 -0.29 6.59 -31.60
C ILE A 518 0.52 7.25 -32.72
N ILE A 519 1.86 7.31 -32.60
CA ILE A 519 2.75 7.89 -33.62
C ILE A 519 2.73 7.02 -34.88
N GLU A 520 2.95 5.72 -34.73
CA GLU A 520 2.99 4.76 -35.86
C GLU A 520 1.64 4.65 -36.59
N ASN A 521 0.55 5.08 -35.94
CA ASN A 521 -0.81 5.00 -36.48
C ASN A 521 -1.40 6.36 -36.86
N GLU A 522 -0.62 7.44 -36.83
CA GLU A 522 -1.03 8.81 -37.18
C GLU A 522 -2.27 9.28 -36.39
N ILE A 523 -2.32 8.92 -35.10
CA ILE A 523 -3.43 9.27 -34.19
C ILE A 523 -3.09 10.59 -33.50
N ASN A 524 -3.83 11.65 -33.85
CA ASN A 524 -3.70 12.97 -33.23
C ASN A 524 -4.69 13.10 -32.06
N LEU A 525 -4.15 13.21 -30.84
CA LEU A 525 -4.93 13.39 -29.61
C LEU A 525 -4.63 14.76 -29.01
N LEU A 526 -5.64 15.36 -28.37
CA LEU A 526 -5.42 16.49 -27.46
C LEU A 526 -4.51 16.07 -26.30
N ASP A 527 -3.70 17.00 -25.78
CA ASP A 527 -2.70 16.69 -24.76
C ASP A 527 -3.30 16.05 -23.50
N ASN A 528 -4.46 16.54 -23.05
CA ASN A 528 -5.16 15.97 -21.90
C ASN A 528 -5.65 14.54 -22.17
N VAL A 529 -6.23 14.28 -23.35
CA VAL A 529 -6.67 12.94 -23.79
C VAL A 529 -5.48 11.98 -23.87
N LYS A 530 -4.37 12.42 -24.47
CA LYS A 530 -3.13 11.64 -24.57
C LYS A 530 -2.60 11.29 -23.18
N ARG A 531 -2.48 12.26 -22.28
CA ARG A 531 -2.00 12.07 -20.90
C ARG A 531 -2.84 11.02 -20.16
N VAL A 532 -4.16 11.15 -20.25
CA VAL A 532 -5.12 10.30 -19.56
C VAL A 532 -5.08 8.86 -20.09
N LEU A 533 -5.15 8.68 -21.42
CA LEU A 533 -5.06 7.35 -22.03
C LEU A 533 -3.68 6.72 -21.80
N LYS A 534 -2.60 7.50 -21.87
CA LYS A 534 -1.27 6.99 -21.55
C LYS A 534 -1.22 6.41 -20.13
N ALA A 535 -1.71 7.13 -19.13
CA ALA A 535 -1.73 6.62 -17.75
C ALA A 535 -2.54 5.32 -17.60
N ASP A 536 -3.66 5.20 -18.32
CA ASP A 536 -4.48 4.00 -18.37
C ASP A 536 -3.76 2.81 -19.02
N PHE A 537 -3.02 3.03 -20.12
CA PHE A 537 -2.20 1.99 -20.77
C PHE A 537 -0.93 1.67 -19.98
N ASP A 538 -0.30 2.64 -19.31
CA ASP A 538 0.81 2.40 -18.40
C ASP A 538 0.37 1.48 -17.25
N TYR A 539 -0.85 1.70 -16.71
CA TYR A 539 -1.44 0.80 -15.72
C TYR A 539 -1.66 -0.63 -16.27
N LEU A 540 -2.14 -0.76 -17.51
CA LEU A 540 -2.23 -2.07 -18.17
C LEU A 540 -0.85 -2.74 -18.31
N SER A 541 0.17 -1.97 -18.69
CA SER A 541 1.57 -2.42 -18.78
C SER A 541 2.08 -2.92 -17.43
N ASP A 542 1.87 -2.13 -16.37
CA ASP A 542 2.30 -2.45 -15.01
C ASP A 542 1.69 -3.75 -14.50
N VAL A 543 0.41 -4.00 -14.79
CA VAL A 543 -0.25 -5.26 -14.40
C VAL A 543 0.15 -6.43 -15.29
N LYS A 544 0.38 -6.20 -16.60
CA LYS A 544 0.89 -7.25 -17.49
C LYS A 544 2.27 -7.76 -17.06
N LYS A 545 3.14 -6.88 -16.54
CA LYS A 545 4.48 -7.23 -16.04
C LYS A 545 4.48 -8.12 -14.79
N LEU A 546 3.32 -8.33 -14.15
CA LEU A 546 3.18 -9.20 -12.97
C LEU A 546 2.95 -10.67 -13.36
N TYR A 547 2.90 -10.98 -14.66
CA TYR A 547 2.75 -12.33 -15.21
C TYR A 547 3.75 -12.54 -16.35
#